data_AF-A0A0G0KI88-F1
#
_entry.id   AF-A0A0G0KI88-F1
#
_cell.length_a   1.000
_cell.length_b   1.000
_cell.length_c   1.000
_cell.angle_alpha   90.00
_cell.angle_beta   90.00
_cell.angle_gamma   90.00
#
_symmetry.space_group_name_H-M   'P 1'
#
loop_
_entity.id
_entity.type
_entity.pdbx_description
1 polymer ?
#
loop_
_entity_poly.entity_id
_entity_poly.type
_entity_poly.pdbx_seq_one_letter_code
_entity_poly.pdbx_strand_id
1 'polypeptide(L)'
;MSIKRQIQSHYKNLLNSIHSIELPAWLTSLPLRVGLAMIVVMLSLAYVTQVSDAATTGYQINDLEKRVSNLSEEIQGLEIKVAENSTLSSIQTRLSSTNMIAVTKVNYLSVSGAAMARR
;
A
#
# COMPACT_ATOMS: atom_id res chain seq x y z
N MET A 1 -5.44 -65.64 24.08
CA MET A 1 -5.44 -64.51 25.04
C MET A 1 -5.71 -63.23 24.28
N SER A 2 -6.69 -62.43 24.71
CA SER A 2 -7.28 -61.35 23.91
C SER A 2 -6.42 -60.08 23.86
N ILE A 3 -6.14 -59.61 22.64
CA ILE A 3 -5.41 -58.38 22.29
C ILE A 3 -5.89 -57.15 23.09
N LYS A 4 -7.19 -57.12 23.47
CA LYS A 4 -7.75 -56.05 24.32
C LYS A 4 -7.05 -55.92 25.68
N ARG A 5 -6.60 -57.03 26.28
CA ARG A 5 -5.87 -57.01 27.56
C ARG A 5 -4.46 -56.44 27.42
N GLN A 6 -3.78 -56.72 26.30
CA GLN A 6 -2.44 -56.17 26.03
C GLN A 6 -2.50 -54.65 25.84
N ILE A 7 -3.46 -54.16 25.06
CA ILE A 7 -3.65 -52.72 24.84
C ILE A 7 -3.95 -52.00 26.16
N GLN A 8 -4.88 -52.53 26.97
CA GLN A 8 -5.18 -51.92 28.27
C GLN A 8 -3.97 -51.88 29.21
N SER A 9 -3.12 -52.91 29.21
CA SER A 9 -1.89 -52.90 30.01
C SER A 9 -0.88 -51.86 29.52
N HIS A 10 -0.73 -51.70 28.20
CA HIS A 10 0.19 -50.72 27.62
C HIS A 10 -0.28 -49.29 27.88
N TYR A 11 -1.58 -49.01 27.80
CA TYR A 11 -2.12 -47.69 28.15
C TYR A 11 -1.93 -47.35 29.63
N LYS A 12 -2.17 -48.31 30.53
CA LYS A 12 -1.93 -48.11 31.98
C LYS A 12 -0.46 -47.89 32.30
N ASN A 13 0.44 -48.62 31.62
CA ASN A 13 1.88 -48.45 31.79
C ASN A 13 2.36 -47.10 31.24
N LEU A 14 1.81 -46.62 30.11
CA LEU A 14 2.12 -45.29 29.57
C LEU A 14 1.63 -44.16 30.49
N LEU A 15 0.39 -44.25 30.99
CA LEU A 15 -0.16 -43.27 31.94
C LEU A 15 0.66 -43.21 33.24
N ASN A 16 1.05 -44.36 33.78
CA ASN A 16 1.89 -44.42 34.98
C ASN A 16 3.31 -43.92 34.69
N SER A 17 3.86 -44.19 33.51
CA SER A 17 5.20 -43.74 33.12
C SER A 17 5.27 -42.22 33.00
N ILE A 18 4.21 -41.57 32.48
CA ILE A 18 4.09 -40.09 32.43
C ILE A 18 3.99 -39.49 33.83
N HIS A 19 3.27 -40.15 34.75
CA HIS A 19 3.14 -39.67 36.14
C HIS A 19 4.43 -39.84 36.95
N SER A 20 5.27 -40.82 36.61
CA SER A 20 6.58 -41.05 37.24
C SER A 20 7.72 -40.21 36.64
N ILE A 21 7.44 -39.29 35.70
CA ILE A 21 8.44 -38.31 35.26
C ILE A 21 8.61 -37.30 36.39
N GLU A 22 9.44 -37.66 37.37
CA GLU A 22 9.98 -36.70 38.31
C GLU A 22 10.88 -35.76 37.50
N LEU A 23 10.36 -34.55 37.23
CA LEU A 23 11.14 -33.52 36.57
C LEU A 23 12.41 -33.28 37.40
N PRO A 24 13.59 -33.38 36.78
CA PRO A 24 14.83 -33.36 37.54
C PRO A 24 14.95 -32.02 38.28
N ALA A 25 15.44 -32.07 39.52
CA ALA A 25 15.36 -30.96 40.49
C ALA A 25 15.93 -29.62 39.98
N TRP A 26 16.85 -29.64 39.01
CA TRP A 26 17.39 -28.45 38.36
C TRP A 26 16.34 -27.72 37.51
N LEU A 27 15.40 -28.44 36.90
CA LEU A 27 14.33 -27.89 36.05
C LEU A 27 13.17 -27.31 36.86
N THR A 28 12.94 -27.84 38.07
CA THR A 28 11.87 -27.38 38.97
C THR A 28 12.36 -26.35 39.99
N SER A 29 13.64 -26.01 39.95
CA SER A 29 14.27 -25.05 40.87
C SER A 29 13.63 -23.65 40.76
N LEU A 30 13.43 -23.02 41.92
CA LEU A 30 12.87 -21.67 42.06
C LEU A 30 13.59 -20.59 41.22
N PRO A 31 14.94 -20.53 41.16
CA PRO A 31 15.63 -19.53 40.34
C PRO A 31 15.41 -19.73 38.84
N LEU A 32 15.32 -20.98 38.37
CA LEU A 32 15.07 -21.26 36.95
C LEU A 32 13.68 -20.80 36.53
N ARG A 33 12.66 -21.02 37.38
CA ARG A 33 11.29 -20.54 37.12
C ARG A 33 11.22 -19.00 37.06
N VAL A 34 11.87 -18.32 38.00
CA VAL A 34 11.94 -16.85 38.01
C VAL A 34 12.71 -16.33 36.80
N GLY A 35 13.82 -16.96 36.44
CA GLY A 35 14.59 -16.63 35.25
C GLY A 35 13.77 -16.79 33.97
N LEU A 36 13.04 -17.90 33.83
CA LEU A 36 12.16 -18.13 32.68
C LEU A 36 11.05 -17.07 32.62
N ALA A 37 10.41 -16.76 33.75
CA ALA A 37 9.38 -15.72 33.81
C ALA A 37 9.93 -14.35 33.41
N MET A 38 11.13 -13.99 33.88
CA MET A 38 11.82 -12.76 33.48
C MET A 38 12.11 -12.72 31.98
N ILE A 39 12.60 -13.82 31.40
CA ILE A 39 12.86 -13.91 29.96
C ILE A 39 11.56 -13.73 29.16
N VAL A 40 10.47 -14.37 29.59
CA VAL A 40 9.16 -14.24 28.93
C VAL A 40 8.66 -12.79 28.98
N VAL A 41 8.78 -12.13 30.14
CA VAL A 41 8.39 -10.71 30.29
C VAL A 41 9.26 -9.82 29.41
N MET A 42 10.58 -10.04 29.39
CA MET A 42 11.53 -9.27 28.59
C MET A 42 11.27 -9.44 27.08
N LEU A 43 11.02 -10.66 26.61
CA LEU A 43 10.64 -10.93 25.23
C LEU A 43 9.30 -10.30 24.86
N SER A 44 8.34 -10.30 25.79
CA SER A 44 7.03 -9.66 25.58
C SER A 44 7.15 -8.15 25.40
N LEU A 45 7.95 -7.49 26.24
CA LEU A 45 8.22 -6.06 26.11
C LEU A 45 8.96 -5.73 24.82
N ALA A 46 9.99 -6.50 24.47
CA ALA A 46 10.75 -6.33 23.23
C ALA A 46 9.88 -6.53 21.98
N TYR A 47 8.94 -7.47 22.03
CA TYR A 47 7.98 -7.68 20.94
C TYR A 47 7.05 -6.47 20.76
N VAL A 48 6.51 -5.92 21.85
CA VAL A 48 5.65 -4.73 21.79
C VAL A 48 6.39 -3.53 21.20
N THR A 49 7.66 -3.30 21.57
CA THR A 49 8.46 -2.21 21.00
C THR A 49 8.74 -2.43 19.51
N GLN A 50 9.09 -3.65 19.10
CA GLN A 50 9.36 -3.98 17.69
C GLN A 50 8.11 -3.80 16.82
N VAL A 51 6.93 -4.21 17.31
CA VAL A 51 5.66 -4.00 16.62
C VAL A 51 5.30 -2.51 16.56
N SER A 52 5.61 -1.75 17.62
CA SER A 52 5.37 -0.31 17.67
C SER A 52 6.26 0.45 16.69
N ASP A 53 7.54 0.08 16.56
CA ASP A 53 8.44 0.65 15.54
C ASP A 53 7.98 0.33 14.12
N ALA A 54 7.52 -0.89 13.87
CA ALA A 54 6.93 -1.28 12.58
C ALA A 54 5.66 -0.48 12.25
N ALA A 55 4.77 -0.27 13.23
CA ALA A 55 3.56 0.54 13.07
C ALA A 55 3.90 2.02 12.79
N THR A 56 4.85 2.59 13.53
CA THR A 56 5.28 3.98 13.35
C THR A 56 5.96 4.19 12.00
N THR A 57 6.74 3.20 11.55
CA THR A 57 7.36 3.20 10.21
C THR A 57 6.28 3.13 9.11
N GLY A 58 5.23 2.33 9.29
CA GLY A 58 4.10 2.28 8.36
C GLY A 58 3.37 3.62 8.20
N TYR A 59 3.18 4.37 9.30
CA TYR A 59 2.62 5.72 9.24
C TYR A 59 3.51 6.69 8.47
N GLN A 60 4.83 6.63 8.68
CA GLN A 60 5.78 7.46 7.94
C GLN A 60 5.78 7.13 6.45
N ILE A 61 5.73 5.85 6.09
CA ILE A 61 5.65 5.40 4.69
C ILE A 61 4.39 5.95 4.02
N ASN A 62 3.22 5.82 4.64
CA ASN A 62 1.96 6.34 4.10
C ASN A 62 1.99 7.87 3.93
N ASP A 63 2.63 8.61 4.84
CA ASP A 63 2.79 10.06 4.69
C ASP A 63 3.73 10.39 3.52
N LEU A 64 4.83 9.65 3.35
CA LEU A 64 5.71 9.81 2.18
C LEU A 64 4.99 9.48 0.87
N GLU A 65 4.21 8.40 0.82
CA GLU A 65 3.42 8.03 -0.37
C GLU A 65 2.43 9.13 -0.77
N LYS A 66 1.72 9.71 0.21
CA LYS A 66 0.82 10.85 -0.03
C LYS A 66 1.56 12.06 -0.59
N ARG A 67 2.74 12.38 -0.05
CA ARG A 67 3.56 13.48 -0.55
C ARG A 67 4.00 13.24 -2.00
N VAL A 68 4.42 12.02 -2.32
CA VAL A 68 4.80 11.63 -3.69
C VAL A 68 3.60 11.76 -4.63
N SER A 69 2.42 11.29 -4.23
CA SER A 69 1.19 11.43 -5.02
C SER A 69 0.86 12.90 -5.30
N ASN A 70 0.88 13.74 -4.27
CA ASN A 70 0.59 15.17 -4.41
C ASN A 70 1.60 15.88 -5.32
N LEU A 71 2.90 15.58 -5.18
CA LEU A 71 3.93 16.12 -6.07
C LEU A 71 3.74 15.67 -7.51
N SER A 72 3.34 14.41 -7.73
CA SER A 72 3.07 13.90 -9.08
C SER A 72 1.88 14.61 -9.74
N GLU A 73 0.83 14.91 -8.97
CA GLU A 73 -0.31 15.68 -9.47
C GLU A 73 0.09 17.13 -9.79
N GLU A 74 0.92 17.74 -8.95
CA GLU A 74 1.44 19.10 -9.19
C GLU A 74 2.28 19.16 -10.46
N ILE A 75 3.16 18.18 -10.69
CA ILE A 75 3.96 18.07 -11.92
C ILE A 75 3.05 17.96 -13.14
N GLN A 76 2.05 17.09 -13.13
CA GLN A 76 1.09 16.98 -14.25
C GLN A 76 0.38 18.30 -14.51
N GLY A 77 -0.05 19.01 -13.46
CA GLY A 77 -0.66 20.33 -13.59
C GLY A 77 0.28 21.37 -14.21
N LEU A 78 1.57 21.32 -13.87
CA LEU A 78 2.59 22.18 -14.47
C LEU A 78 2.86 21.83 -15.93
N GLU A 79 2.92 20.54 -16.28
CA GLU A 79 3.09 20.09 -17.66
C GLU A 79 1.95 20.57 -18.58
N ILE A 80 0.71 20.52 -18.10
CA ILE A 80 -0.45 21.06 -18.83
C ILE A 80 -0.28 22.55 -19.09
N LYS A 81 0.10 23.34 -18.07
CA LYS A 81 0.33 24.79 -18.22
C LYS A 81 1.46 25.10 -19.20
N VAL A 82 2.52 24.29 -19.21
CA VAL A 82 3.61 24.41 -20.18
C VAL A 82 3.11 24.11 -21.59
N ALA A 83 2.31 23.05 -21.76
CA ALA A 83 1.70 22.69 -23.03
C ALA A 83 0.77 23.80 -23.57
N GLU A 84 -0.07 24.38 -22.72
CA GLU A 84 -0.93 25.53 -23.06
C GLU A 84 -0.11 26.74 -23.53
N ASN A 85 0.94 27.09 -22.81
CA ASN A 85 1.82 28.20 -23.22
C ASN A 85 2.56 27.90 -24.54
N SER A 86 3.02 26.66 -24.72
CA SER A 86 3.72 26.24 -25.94
C SER A 86 2.80 26.22 -27.18
N THR A 87 1.54 25.85 -27.00
CA THR A 87 0.54 25.84 -28.08
C THR A 87 0.16 27.27 -28.47
N LEU A 88 0.01 28.18 -27.51
CA LEU A 88 -0.22 29.60 -27.79
C LEU A 88 0.96 30.21 -28.57
N SER A 89 2.19 29.92 -28.14
CA SER A 89 3.42 30.35 -28.84
C SER A 89 3.50 29.78 -30.26
N SER A 90 3.11 28.51 -30.45
CA SER A 90 3.09 27.85 -31.76
C SER A 90 2.05 28.47 -32.69
N ILE A 91 0.87 28.82 -32.17
CA ILE A 91 -0.17 29.54 -32.93
C ILE A 91 0.34 30.92 -33.31
N GLN A 92 0.90 31.69 -32.38
CA GLN A 92 1.47 33.02 -32.65
C GLN A 92 2.52 32.94 -33.79
N THR A 93 3.43 31.96 -33.73
CA THR A 93 4.47 31.75 -34.73
C THR A 93 3.89 31.40 -36.10
N ARG A 94 2.88 30.52 -36.14
CA ARG A 94 2.17 30.18 -37.40
C ARG A 94 1.43 31.38 -37.96
N LEU A 95 0.74 32.15 -37.11
CA LEU A 95 0.05 33.38 -37.50
C LEU A 95 1.02 34.43 -38.04
N SER A 96 2.23 34.55 -37.49
CA SER A 96 3.28 35.44 -38.02
C SER A 96 3.89 34.94 -39.34
N SER A 97 4.00 33.62 -39.53
CA SER A 97 4.49 33.02 -40.79
C SER A 97 3.46 33.09 -41.92
N THR A 98 2.19 33.24 -41.58
CA THR A 98 1.11 33.45 -42.54
C THR A 98 0.97 34.96 -42.70
N ASN A 99 1.33 35.53 -43.84
CA ASN A 99 1.22 36.98 -44.13
C ASN A 99 -0.25 37.44 -44.18
N MET A 100 -0.96 37.34 -43.04
CA MET A 100 -2.37 37.64 -42.93
C MET A 100 -2.55 39.15 -42.87
N ILE A 101 -3.19 39.67 -43.90
CA ILE A 101 -3.54 41.07 -44.07
C ILE A 101 -4.95 41.27 -43.49
N ALA A 102 -5.16 42.30 -42.67
CA ALA A 102 -6.46 42.57 -42.07
C ALA A 102 -7.52 42.82 -43.17
N VAL A 103 -8.47 41.89 -43.32
CA VAL A 103 -9.51 41.94 -44.35
C VAL A 103 -10.49 43.07 -44.02
N THR A 104 -10.41 44.17 -44.78
CA THR A 104 -11.20 45.38 -44.55
C THR A 104 -12.59 45.35 -45.19
N LYS A 105 -12.84 44.41 -46.12
CA LYS A 105 -14.16 44.20 -46.74
C LYS A 105 -14.43 42.72 -46.92
N VAL A 106 -15.41 42.21 -46.19
CA VAL A 106 -15.95 40.86 -46.37
C VAL A 106 -17.08 40.96 -47.38
N ASN A 107 -16.88 40.39 -48.58
CA ASN A 107 -17.91 40.36 -49.60
C ASN A 107 -18.67 39.03 -49.49
N TYR A 108 -19.86 39.06 -48.90
CA TYR A 108 -20.72 37.89 -48.78
C TYR A 108 -21.40 37.64 -50.12
N LEU A 109 -21.10 36.50 -50.76
CA LEU A 109 -21.86 36.05 -51.91
C LEU A 109 -23.24 35.60 -51.42
N SER A 110 -24.26 36.43 -51.66
CA SER A 110 -25.65 36.02 -51.47
C SER A 110 -26.01 35.04 -52.59
N VAL A 111 -26.03 33.75 -52.26
CA VAL A 111 -26.58 32.72 -53.14
C VAL A 111 -28.10 32.94 -53.18
N SER A 112 -28.55 33.72 -54.16
CA SER A 112 -29.96 33.79 -54.54
C SER A 112 -30.35 32.45 -55.14
N GLY A 113 -31.09 31.63 -54.37
CA GLY A 113 -31.69 30.41 -54.89
C GLY A 113 -31.42 29.13 -54.09
N ALA A 114 -31.42 29.17 -52.77
CA ALA A 114 -31.64 27.94 -51.99
C ALA A 114 -33.14 27.81 -51.66
N ALA A 115 -33.91 27.26 -52.61
CA ALA A 115 -35.23 26.74 -52.33
C ALA A 115 -35.07 25.51 -51.42
N MET A 116 -35.06 25.73 -50.11
CA MET A 116 -35.09 24.67 -49.10
C MET A 116 -36.48 24.02 -49.11
N ALA A 117 -36.58 22.79 -49.59
CA ALA A 117 -37.77 21.97 -49.43
C ALA A 117 -37.93 21.60 -47.95
N ARG A 118 -38.99 22.10 -47.31
CA ARG A 118 -39.45 21.59 -46.02
C ARG A 118 -40.02 20.18 -46.23
N ARG A 119 -39.46 19.19 -45.56
CA ARG A 119 -40.11 17.91 -45.25
C ARG A 119 -40.19 17.78 -43.74
#